data_AF-A0A1H1KNI2-F1
#
_entry.id   AF-A0A1H1KNI2-F1
#
_cell.length_a   1.000
_cell.length_b   1.000
_cell.length_c   1.000
_cell.angle_alpha   90.00
_cell.angle_beta   90.00
_cell.angle_gamma   90.00
#
_symmetry.space_group_name_H-M   'P 1'
#
loop_
_entity.id
_entity.type
_entity.pdbx_description
1 polymer ?
#
loop_
_entity_poly.entity_id
_entity_poly.type
_entity_poly.pdbx_seq_one_letter_code
_entity_poly.pdbx_strand_id
1 'polypeptide(L)'
;MTWSHSTFADLIAQDYDQLEVFCANPKCRGITVLKLDRIAKYWRKDETVAAIAARLRCAVCNQRPDPRMVKPSRSANAPGAGRHM
;
A
#
# COMPACT_ATOMS: atom_id res chain seq x y z
N MET A 1 -8.27 11.68 -7.26
CA MET A 1 -7.31 10.82 -7.98
C MET A 1 -7.58 9.38 -7.59
N THR A 2 -8.08 8.56 -8.52
CA THR A 2 -8.36 7.14 -8.34
C THR A 2 -7.09 6.35 -8.67
N TRP A 3 -6.38 5.89 -7.66
CA TRP A 3 -5.10 5.15 -7.77
C TRP A 3 -5.26 3.70 -8.26
N SER A 4 -6.49 3.27 -8.54
CA SER A 4 -6.87 1.88 -8.82
C SER A 4 -6.23 1.28 -10.10
N HIS A 5 -5.62 2.10 -10.95
CA HIS A 5 -5.00 1.66 -12.21
C HIS A 5 -3.48 1.68 -12.23
N SER A 6 -2.80 2.16 -11.19
CA SER A 6 -1.34 2.12 -11.15
C SER A 6 -0.83 0.69 -10.94
N THR A 7 0.13 0.28 -11.76
CA THR A 7 0.85 -0.99 -11.56
C THR A 7 1.92 -0.83 -10.48
N PHE A 8 2.42 -1.96 -9.99
CA PHE A 8 3.55 -1.98 -9.07
C PHE A 8 4.81 -1.31 -9.67
N ALA A 9 5.05 -1.51 -10.97
CA ALA A 9 6.15 -0.85 -11.68
C ALA A 9 6.00 0.68 -11.70
N ASP A 10 4.78 1.19 -11.92
CA ASP A 10 4.51 2.63 -11.92
C ASP A 10 4.78 3.28 -10.56
N LEU A 11 4.56 2.53 -9.47
CA LEU A 11 4.84 3.01 -8.12
C LEU A 11 6.34 3.15 -7.87
N ILE A 12 7.12 2.15 -8.28
CA ILE A 12 8.59 2.21 -8.20
C ILE A 12 9.11 3.38 -9.04
N ALA A 13 8.59 3.55 -10.26
CA ALA A 13 8.99 4.64 -11.15
C ALA A 13 8.67 6.04 -10.60
N GLN A 14 7.70 6.15 -9.69
CA GLN A 14 7.31 7.40 -9.01
C GLN A 14 7.98 7.59 -7.64
N ASP A 15 9.00 6.79 -7.33
CA ASP A 15 9.73 6.79 -6.05
C ASP A 15 8.82 6.57 -4.82
N TYR A 16 7.75 5.78 -4.97
CA TYR A 16 7.07 5.22 -3.81
C TYR A 16 7.80 3.95 -3.37
N ASP A 17 7.96 3.78 -2.07
CA ASP A 17 8.59 2.59 -1.50
C ASP A 17 7.63 1.80 -0.59
N GLN A 18 6.41 2.32 -0.36
CA GLN A 18 5.42 1.73 0.53
C GLN A 18 3.99 1.82 -0.02
N LEU A 19 3.15 0.86 0.37
CA LEU A 19 1.69 0.92 0.29
C LEU A 19 1.13 1.06 1.70
N GLU A 20 0.36 2.11 1.92
CA GLU A 20 -0.48 2.24 3.09
C GLU A 20 -1.84 1.61 2.80
N VAL A 21 -2.24 0.69 3.67
CA VAL A 21 -3.45 -0.11 3.53
C VAL A 21 -4.30 0.11 4.77
N PHE A 22 -5.50 0.67 4.57
CA PHE A 22 -6.46 0.85 5.66
C PHE A 22 -7.47 -0.30 5.71
N CYS A 23 -7.80 -0.75 6.91
CA CYS A 23 -8.88 -1.69 7.13
C CYS A 23 -10.14 -0.94 7.55
N ALA A 24 -11.24 -1.12 6.82
CA ALA A 24 -12.53 -0.48 7.13
C ALA A 24 -13.15 -0.94 8.47
N ASN A 25 -12.61 -2.00 9.09
CA ASN A 25 -13.12 -2.49 10.37
C ASN A 25 -12.69 -1.55 11.51
N PRO A 26 -13.62 -0.97 12.28
CA PRO A 26 -13.30 -0.04 13.37
C PRO A 26 -12.52 -0.70 14.52
N LYS A 27 -12.53 -2.03 14.63
CA LYS A 27 -11.67 -2.77 15.57
C LYS A 27 -10.20 -2.80 15.12
N CYS A 28 -9.95 -2.63 13.84
CA CYS A 28 -8.64 -2.56 13.23
C CYS A 28 -8.17 -1.09 13.21
N ARG A 29 -7.75 -0.59 14.38
CA ARG A 29 -7.28 0.80 14.58
C ARG A 29 -5.84 1.03 14.05
N GLY A 30 -5.58 0.74 12.79
CA GLY A 30 -4.22 0.91 12.26
C GLY A 30 -4.12 0.95 10.74
N ILE A 31 -3.24 1.82 10.27
CA ILE A 31 -2.72 1.77 8.90
C ILE A 31 -1.69 0.64 8.85
N THR A 32 -1.87 -0.32 7.95
CA THR A 32 -0.85 -1.31 7.68
C THR A 32 0.05 -0.80 6.57
N VAL A 33 1.35 -0.73 6.83
CA VAL A 33 2.35 -0.29 5.85
C VAL A 33 3.05 -1.50 5.26
N LEU A 34 3.00 -1.66 3.95
CA LEU A 34 3.68 -2.72 3.22
C LEU A 34 4.76 -2.11 2.34
N LYS A 35 6.01 -2.55 2.51
CA LYS A 35 7.09 -2.10 1.62
C LYS A 35 6.98 -2.74 0.24
N LEU A 36 7.21 -1.95 -0.79
CA LEU A 36 7.14 -2.41 -2.17
C LEU A 36 8.17 -3.51 -2.46
N ASP A 37 9.37 -3.49 -1.89
CA ASP A 37 10.38 -4.55 -2.07
C ASP A 37 9.87 -5.94 -1.67
N ARG A 38 9.15 -6.02 -0.54
CA ARG A 38 8.52 -7.25 -0.08
C ARG A 38 7.41 -7.67 -1.03
N ILE A 39 6.65 -6.71 -1.55
CA ILE A 39 5.60 -6.99 -2.51
C ILE A 39 6.21 -7.53 -3.82
N ALA A 40 7.20 -6.85 -4.40
CA ALA A 40 7.92 -7.29 -5.61
C ALA A 40 8.42 -8.75 -5.52
N LYS A 41 8.83 -9.19 -4.32
CA LYS A 41 9.32 -10.55 -4.11
C LYS A 41 8.24 -11.61 -4.32
N TYR A 42 6.99 -11.31 -3.96
CA TYR A 42 5.87 -12.26 -4.00
C TYR A 42 4.90 -12.00 -5.15
N TRP A 43 5.00 -10.84 -5.79
CA TRP A 43 4.04 -10.31 -6.74
C TRP A 43 4.73 -9.85 -8.02
N ARG A 44 4.03 -9.97 -9.14
CA ARG A 44 4.61 -9.58 -10.43
C ARG A 44 4.55 -8.07 -10.59
N LYS A 45 5.50 -7.50 -11.34
CA LYS A 45 5.60 -6.05 -11.53
C LYS A 45 4.43 -5.44 -12.31
N ASP A 46 3.77 -6.25 -13.13
CA ASP A 46 2.60 -5.92 -13.95
C ASP A 46 1.27 -5.99 -13.18
N GLU A 47 1.27 -6.48 -11.93
CA GLU A 47 0.04 -6.46 -11.12
C GLU A 47 -0.35 -5.04 -10.71
N THR A 48 -1.67 -4.79 -10.70
CA THR A 48 -2.24 -3.53 -10.23
C THR A 48 -2.26 -3.48 -8.71
N VAL A 49 -2.17 -2.27 -8.16
CA VAL A 49 -2.30 -2.04 -6.71
C VAL A 49 -3.62 -2.62 -6.16
N ALA A 50 -4.71 -2.52 -6.92
CA ALA A 50 -5.99 -3.10 -6.55
C ALA A 50 -5.97 -4.63 -6.47
N ALA A 51 -5.26 -5.30 -7.39
CA ALA A 51 -5.11 -6.76 -7.37
C ALA A 51 -4.29 -7.24 -6.17
N ILE A 52 -3.19 -6.52 -5.87
CA ILE A 52 -2.37 -6.76 -4.68
C ILE A 52 -3.25 -6.57 -3.44
N ALA A 53 -3.95 -5.44 -3.33
CA ALA A 53 -4.85 -5.12 -2.21
C ALA A 53 -5.94 -6.17 -1.98
N ALA A 54 -6.54 -6.70 -3.05
CA ALA A 54 -7.59 -7.71 -2.97
C ALA A 54 -7.12 -9.05 -2.37
N ARG A 55 -5.82 -9.35 -2.46
CA ARG A 55 -5.22 -10.57 -1.90
C ARG A 55 -4.62 -10.34 -0.50
N LEU A 56 -4.51 -9.10 -0.06
CA LEU A 56 -4.14 -8.78 1.31
C LEU A 56 -5.28 -9.10 2.28
N ARG A 57 -4.90 -9.43 3.51
CA ARG A 57 -5.82 -9.52 4.65
C ARG A 57 -5.24 -8.72 5.81
N CYS A 58 -6.10 -8.01 6.52
CA CYS A 58 -5.69 -7.34 7.75
C CYS A 58 -5.23 -8.40 8.76
N ALA A 59 -4.02 -8.27 9.30
CA ALA A 59 -3.47 -9.24 10.25
C ALA A 59 -4.30 -9.33 11.54
N VAL A 60 -5.02 -8.26 11.91
CA VAL A 60 -5.80 -8.18 13.16
C VAL A 60 -7.20 -8.78 13.00
N CYS A 61 -7.97 -8.33 12.01
CA CYS A 61 -9.36 -8.76 11.81
C CYS A 61 -9.55 -9.80 10.70
N ASN A 62 -8.48 -10.21 10.01
CA ASN A 62 -8.49 -11.13 8.86
C ASN A 62 -9.44 -10.74 7.71
N GLN A 63 -9.95 -9.50 7.73
CA GLN A 63 -10.81 -8.95 6.67
C GLN A 63 -9.97 -8.39 5.54
N ARG A 64 -10.56 -8.37 4.34
CA ARG A 64 -9.93 -7.73 3.19
C ARG A 64 -9.89 -6.21 3.43
N PRO A 65 -8.74 -5.57 3.20
CA PRO A 65 -8.68 -4.11 3.25
C PRO A 65 -9.54 -3.52 2.13
N ASP A 66 -9.98 -2.28 2.30
CA ASP A 66 -10.71 -1.59 1.24
C ASP A 66 -9.70 -1.23 0.14
N PRO A 67 -9.85 -1.74 -1.10
CA PRO A 67 -8.93 -1.43 -2.20
C PRO A 67 -8.91 0.07 -2.54
N ARG A 68 -9.97 0.82 -2.24
CA ARG A 68 -10.02 2.28 -2.41
C ARG A 68 -9.23 3.03 -1.35
N MET A 69 -8.90 2.37 -0.25
CA MET A 69 -8.09 2.92 0.83
C MET A 69 -6.66 2.36 0.85
N VAL A 70 -6.23 1.80 -0.29
CA VAL A 70 -4.82 1.52 -0.54
C VAL A 70 -4.23 2.70 -1.28
N LYS A 71 -3.26 3.35 -0.65
CA LYS A 71 -2.56 4.49 -1.23
C LYS A 71 -1.07 4.22 -1.23
N PRO A 72 -0.36 4.49 -2.34
CA PRO A 72 1.08 4.53 -2.30
C PRO A 72 1.53 5.65 -1.37
N SER A 73 2.58 5.39 -0.61
CA SER A 73 3.16 6.33 0.33
C SER A 73 4.67 6.28 0.21
N ARG A 74 5.30 7.43 0.47
CA ARG A 74 6.75 7.52 0.62
C ARG A 74 7.04 7.34 2.10
N SER A 75 7.97 6.47 2.45
CA SER A 75 8.29 6.25 3.85
C SER A 75 8.72 7.54 4.53
N ALA A 76 8.19 7.80 5.72
CA ALA A 76 8.71 8.83 6.60
C ALA A 76 10.17 8.59 7.05
N ASN A 77 10.68 7.37 6.84
CA ASN A 77 12.08 7.01 7.07
C ASN A 77 12.97 7.21 5.84
N ALA A 78 12.44 7.70 4.72
CA ALA A 78 13.29 8.27 3.69
C ALA A 78 13.97 9.50 4.31
N PRO A 79 15.31 9.61 4.29
CA PRO A 79 16.00 10.82 4.72
C PRO A 79 15.56 11.97 3.82
N GLY A 80 14.50 12.69 4.22
CA GLY A 80 13.80 13.65 3.35
C GLY A 80 12.29 13.73 3.56
N ALA A 81 11.66 12.84 4.33
CA ALA A 81 10.27 13.04 4.76
C ALA A 81 10.22 14.09 5.87
N GLY A 82 10.46 15.34 5.45
CA GLY A 82 10.21 16.51 6.24
C GLY A 82 8.79 16.47 6.77
N ARG A 83 8.70 16.69 8.08
CA ARG A 83 7.52 17.12 8.81
C ARG A 83 6.69 18.08 7.95
N HIS A 84 5.58 17.62 7.40
CA HIS A 84 4.51 18.52 7.02
C HIS A 84 3.58 18.62 8.23
N MET A 85 3.77 19.73 8.96
CA MET A 85 2.82 20.29 9.92
C MET A 85 1.52 20.66 9.20
#